data_AF-A0A1G2KC26-F1
#
_entry.id   AF-A0A1G2KC26-F1
#
_cell.length_a   1.000
_cell.length_b   1.000
_cell.length_c   1.000
_cell.angle_alpha   90.00
_cell.angle_beta   90.00
_cell.angle_gamma   90.00
#
_symmetry.space_group_name_H-M   'P 1'
#
loop_
_entity.id
_entity.type
_entity.pdbx_description
1 polymer ?
#
loop_
_entity_poly.entity_id
_entity_poly.type
_entity_poly.pdbx_seq_one_letter_code
_entity_poly.pdbx_strand_id
1 'polypeptide(L)'
;MNKKNFVFLVVGIVVLGVIGWIAWPDDKNGVTAGDSADAVVQGALDSDEKAYDFGTISMAAGNVRHTFAIQNKGEGSVAISKVFTSCMCTEATFIRGDVRAGPFGMPGHGSVPSINESLAPGEKAEIEVVFDPAAHGPSGLGRVERVIFIEKAGERKPFELRFVATVTP
;
A
#
# COMPACT_ATOMS: atom_id res chain seq x y z
N MET A 1 -32.94 -17.22 -78.29
CA MET A 1 -31.51 -17.56 -78.08
C MET A 1 -30.66 -16.48 -78.74
N ASN A 2 -29.64 -15.83 -78.16
CA ASN A 2 -29.01 -15.89 -76.84
C ASN A 2 -28.37 -14.52 -76.51
N LYS A 3 -28.30 -14.20 -75.21
CA LYS A 3 -27.95 -12.88 -74.66
C LYS A 3 -26.43 -12.71 -74.49
N LYS A 4 -25.96 -11.57 -75.00
CA LYS A 4 -25.05 -10.58 -74.37
C LYS A 4 -23.61 -10.98 -74.02
N ASN A 5 -22.71 -10.45 -74.85
CA ASN A 5 -21.36 -10.00 -74.53
C ASN A 5 -21.29 -9.19 -73.22
N PHE A 6 -20.40 -9.57 -72.30
CA PHE A 6 -19.70 -8.71 -71.32
C PHE A 6 -18.61 -9.56 -70.61
N VAL A 7 -17.42 -9.75 -71.16
CA VAL A 7 -16.22 -8.91 -70.95
C VAL A 7 -15.80 -8.84 -69.47
N PHE A 8 -14.79 -9.66 -69.15
CA PHE A 8 -13.67 -9.52 -68.20
C PHE A 8 -13.90 -9.29 -66.68
N LEU A 9 -13.00 -9.95 -65.93
CA LEU A 9 -12.42 -9.59 -64.63
C LEU A 9 -12.86 -10.45 -63.42
N VAL A 10 -11.88 -10.74 -62.56
CA VAL A 10 -11.85 -11.66 -61.39
C VAL A 10 -11.52 -13.12 -61.79
N VAL A 11 -10.29 -13.51 -62.16
CA VAL A 11 -9.02 -13.55 -61.39
C VAL A 11 -9.20 -13.61 -59.88
N GLY A 12 -8.69 -14.70 -59.31
CA GLY A 12 -8.02 -14.65 -58.02
C GLY A 12 -8.73 -15.43 -56.94
N ILE A 13 -7.98 -16.35 -56.36
CA ILE A 13 -8.33 -17.15 -55.18
C ILE A 13 -9.13 -18.40 -55.57
N VAL A 14 -8.80 -19.51 -54.93
CA VAL A 14 -9.50 -20.80 -55.03
C VAL A 14 -9.08 -21.70 -56.20
N VAL A 15 -7.77 -21.84 -56.46
CA VAL A 15 -7.28 -23.14 -56.95
C VAL A 15 -5.90 -23.43 -56.36
N LEU A 16 -5.92 -24.18 -55.24
CA LEU A 16 -4.96 -25.25 -54.91
C LEU A 16 -3.49 -24.79 -54.68
N GLY A 17 -2.96 -24.77 -53.46
CA GLY A 17 -2.80 -26.01 -52.69
C GLY A 17 -1.86 -26.94 -53.46
N VAL A 18 -0.70 -27.25 -52.90
CA VAL A 18 0.33 -28.18 -53.43
C VAL A 18 1.48 -27.52 -54.20
N ILE A 19 2.40 -26.87 -53.48
CA ILE A 19 3.86 -27.10 -53.57
C ILE A 19 4.38 -26.78 -52.15
N GLY A 20 4.73 -27.72 -51.27
CA GLY A 20 5.75 -28.75 -51.46
C GLY A 20 7.05 -28.23 -50.83
N TRP A 21 7.36 -28.70 -49.62
CA TRP A 21 8.58 -28.48 -48.85
C TRP A 21 9.89 -28.52 -49.67
N ILE A 22 10.91 -27.72 -49.29
CA ILE A 22 12.26 -28.16 -48.84
C ILE A 22 13.27 -26.97 -48.76
N ALA A 23 14.03 -26.96 -47.66
CA ALA A 23 15.40 -26.45 -47.42
C ALA A 23 15.69 -25.00 -46.93
N TRP A 24 16.05 -24.97 -45.63
CA TRP A 24 17.27 -24.40 -45.00
C TRP A 24 17.21 -23.10 -44.17
N PRO A 25 18.09 -23.00 -43.14
CA PRO A 25 17.86 -22.28 -41.89
C PRO A 25 18.56 -20.92 -41.86
N ASP A 26 17.96 -19.97 -41.13
CA ASP A 26 18.62 -18.72 -40.75
C ASP A 26 18.57 -18.57 -39.22
N ASP A 27 19.70 -18.86 -38.59
CA ASP A 27 20.00 -18.49 -37.22
C ASP A 27 20.17 -16.97 -37.13
N LYS A 28 19.12 -16.24 -36.69
CA LYS A 28 19.29 -14.91 -36.09
C LYS A 28 18.35 -14.69 -34.91
N ASN A 29 18.94 -14.84 -33.73
CA ASN A 29 18.66 -14.07 -32.53
C ASN A 29 17.19 -14.02 -32.11
N GLY A 30 16.60 -15.19 -31.91
CA GLY A 30 15.57 -15.35 -30.90
C GLY A 30 16.24 -15.37 -29.53
N VAL A 31 16.67 -14.20 -29.03
CA VAL A 31 16.67 -14.01 -27.58
C VAL A 31 15.22 -14.24 -27.21
N THR A 32 14.93 -15.45 -26.73
CA THR A 32 13.82 -15.67 -25.82
C THR A 32 13.93 -14.52 -24.84
N ALA A 33 13.03 -13.55 -24.94
CA ALA A 33 12.67 -12.76 -23.78
C ALA A 33 12.22 -13.81 -22.78
N GLY A 34 13.21 -14.32 -22.03
CA GLY A 34 12.97 -14.82 -20.71
C GLY A 34 12.26 -13.66 -20.07
N ASP A 35 10.95 -13.80 -19.96
CA ASP A 35 10.15 -13.19 -18.95
C ASP A 35 10.69 -13.79 -17.63
N SER A 36 11.95 -13.46 -17.32
CA SER A 36 12.45 -13.42 -15.98
C SER A 36 11.67 -12.27 -15.37
N ALA A 37 10.43 -12.60 -14.96
CA ALA A 37 9.86 -11.98 -13.80
C ALA A 37 10.93 -12.16 -12.72
N ASP A 38 11.81 -11.16 -12.59
CA ASP A 38 12.52 -10.90 -11.36
C ASP A 38 11.42 -10.95 -10.31
N ALA A 39 11.39 -12.04 -9.54
CA ALA A 39 10.45 -12.18 -8.46
C ALA A 39 10.74 -10.97 -7.57
N VAL A 40 9.89 -9.95 -7.65
CA VAL A 40 10.02 -8.74 -6.84
C VAL A 40 9.94 -9.24 -5.42
N VAL A 41 11.08 -9.34 -4.77
CA VAL A 41 11.19 -9.79 -3.40
C VAL A 41 10.34 -8.81 -2.59
N GLN A 42 9.26 -9.30 -2.00
CA GLN A 42 8.25 -8.43 -1.39
C GLN A 42 8.65 -8.08 0.04
N GLY A 43 8.50 -6.81 0.41
CA GLY A 43 8.51 -6.40 1.79
C GLY A 43 7.22 -6.84 2.50
N ALA A 44 7.27 -7.03 3.82
CA ALA A 44 6.10 -7.37 4.60
C ALA A 44 6.15 -6.68 5.96
N LEU A 45 5.40 -5.59 6.11
CA LEU A 45 5.30 -4.89 7.38
C LEU A 45 4.45 -5.68 8.37
N ASP A 46 4.97 -5.88 9.58
CA ASP A 46 4.29 -6.56 10.66
C ASP A 46 4.55 -5.90 12.01
N SER A 47 3.77 -6.28 13.01
CA SER A 47 3.96 -5.89 14.41
C SER A 47 3.47 -7.01 15.31
N ASP A 48 4.19 -7.24 16.41
CA ASP A 48 3.80 -8.21 17.42
C ASP A 48 2.59 -7.72 18.26
N GLU A 49 2.36 -6.40 18.31
CA GLU A 49 1.21 -5.77 18.96
C GLU A 49 0.49 -4.83 17.97
N LYS A 50 -0.71 -5.21 17.52
CA LYS A 50 -1.52 -4.37 16.60
C LYS A 50 -2.65 -3.63 17.29
N ALA A 51 -2.86 -3.88 18.58
CA ALA A 51 -3.93 -3.29 19.36
C ALA A 51 -3.45 -3.00 20.78
N TYR A 52 -3.81 -1.83 21.30
CA TYR A 52 -3.52 -1.42 22.67
C TYR A 52 -4.79 -0.95 23.39
N ASP A 53 -4.90 -1.17 24.69
CA ASP A 53 -6.00 -0.68 25.52
C ASP A 53 -5.44 0.27 26.58
N PHE A 54 -5.80 1.55 26.49
CA PHE A 54 -5.46 2.55 27.51
C PHE A 54 -6.26 2.34 28.81
N GLY A 55 -7.25 1.46 28.81
CA GLY A 55 -8.18 1.26 29.91
C GLY A 55 -9.06 2.49 30.11
N THR A 56 -9.32 2.82 31.36
CA THR A 56 -10.07 4.01 31.74
C THR A 56 -9.13 5.19 31.93
N ILE A 57 -9.36 6.27 31.20
CA ILE A 57 -8.55 7.50 31.26
C ILE A 57 -9.46 8.70 31.52
N SER A 58 -8.95 9.69 32.27
CA SER A 58 -9.66 10.96 32.49
C SER A 58 -9.26 11.98 31.43
N MET A 59 -10.24 12.66 30.85
CA MET A 59 -9.98 13.75 29.92
C MET A 59 -9.26 14.93 30.60
N ALA A 60 -9.43 15.12 31.90
CA ALA A 60 -8.72 16.13 32.69
C ALA A 60 -7.23 15.80 32.94
N ALA A 61 -6.82 14.54 32.73
CA ALA A 61 -5.43 14.10 32.93
C ALA A 61 -4.48 14.47 31.77
N GLY A 62 -5.02 15.02 30.68
CA GLY A 62 -4.26 15.39 29.48
C GLY A 62 -4.02 14.21 28.54
N ASN A 63 -3.07 14.41 27.61
CA ASN A 63 -2.83 13.45 26.53
C ASN A 63 -2.23 12.14 27.05
N VAL A 64 -2.65 11.04 26.45
CA VAL A 64 -2.05 9.71 26.66
C VAL A 64 -1.23 9.29 25.45
N ARG A 65 -0.26 8.39 25.67
CA ARG A 65 0.71 7.99 24.65
C ARG A 65 0.93 6.48 24.66
N HIS A 66 1.10 5.90 23.48
CA HIS A 66 1.55 4.52 23.30
C HIS A 66 2.48 4.42 22.10
N THR A 67 3.43 3.48 22.13
CA THR A 67 4.37 3.28 21.02
C THR A 67 4.29 1.85 20.52
N PHE A 68 3.89 1.68 19.26
CA PHE A 68 3.87 0.38 18.61
C PHE A 68 5.20 0.12 17.89
N ALA A 69 5.81 -1.04 18.12
CA ALA A 69 6.94 -1.49 17.34
C ALA A 69 6.46 -2.10 16.01
N ILE A 70 7.02 -1.68 14.89
CA ILE A 70 6.78 -2.26 13.57
C ILE A 70 8.09 -2.80 12.99
N GLN A 71 8.01 -3.84 12.18
CA GLN A 71 9.16 -4.47 11.56
C GLN A 71 8.84 -4.90 10.14
N ASN A 72 9.81 -4.76 9.24
CA ASN A 72 9.75 -5.47 7.98
C ASN A 72 10.19 -6.93 8.16
N LYS A 73 9.24 -7.85 8.15
CA LYS A 73 9.47 -9.31 8.20
C LYS A 73 9.51 -9.97 6.81
N GLY A 74 9.46 -9.17 5.75
CA GLY A 74 9.63 -9.64 4.38
C GLY A 74 11.10 -9.68 3.96
N GLU A 75 11.32 -10.14 2.73
CA GLU A 75 12.66 -10.26 2.15
C GLU A 75 13.01 -9.04 1.26
N GLY A 76 12.00 -8.22 0.90
CA GLY A 76 12.16 -6.96 0.17
C GLY A 76 12.04 -5.74 1.06
N SER A 77 12.35 -4.55 0.56
CA SER A 77 12.17 -3.31 1.31
C SER A 77 10.70 -2.88 1.36
N VAL A 78 10.27 -2.29 2.49
CA VAL A 78 8.95 -1.69 2.64
C VAL A 78 9.08 -0.17 2.60
N ALA A 79 8.60 0.45 1.53
CA ALA A 79 8.51 1.91 1.42
C ALA A 79 7.22 2.40 2.08
N ILE A 80 7.35 3.15 3.19
CA ILE A 80 6.27 3.81 3.90
C ILE A 80 6.00 5.14 3.20
N SER A 81 4.79 5.31 2.66
CA SER A 81 4.41 6.46 1.85
C SER A 81 3.54 7.47 2.59
N LYS A 82 2.67 7.00 3.50
CA LYS A 82 1.87 7.84 4.40
C LYS A 82 1.66 7.17 5.74
N VAL A 83 1.55 8.00 6.77
CA VAL A 83 0.99 7.65 8.07
C VAL A 83 -0.11 8.65 8.37
N PHE A 84 -1.26 8.18 8.86
CA PHE A 84 -2.37 9.05 9.22
C PHE A 84 -3.32 8.38 10.22
N THR A 85 -4.18 9.17 10.86
CA THR A 85 -5.07 8.70 11.92
C THR A 85 -6.54 8.77 11.53
N SER A 86 -7.37 7.99 12.19
CA SER A 86 -8.82 7.95 11.96
C SER A 86 -9.58 9.15 12.55
N CYS A 87 -8.96 9.93 13.44
CA CYS A 87 -9.57 11.04 14.16
C CYS A 87 -8.54 12.16 14.35
N MET A 88 -8.97 13.41 14.20
CA MET A 88 -8.12 14.57 14.48
C MET A 88 -7.65 14.65 15.95
N CYS A 89 -8.32 13.95 16.86
CA CYS A 89 -7.95 13.81 18.26
C CYS A 89 -6.72 12.91 18.49
N THR A 90 -6.13 12.37 17.43
CA THR A 90 -5.00 11.43 17.49
C THR A 90 -3.93 11.86 16.51
N GLU A 91 -2.69 11.87 16.99
CA GLU A 91 -1.49 12.10 16.20
C GLU A 91 -0.60 10.87 16.23
N ALA A 92 0.10 10.60 15.13
CA ALA A 92 1.07 9.52 15.01
C ALA A 92 2.42 10.05 14.52
N THR A 93 3.52 9.58 15.10
CA THR A 93 4.89 9.93 14.69
C THR A 93 5.64 8.66 14.33
N PHE A 94 6.20 8.61 13.13
CA PHE A 94 7.10 7.53 12.71
C PHE A 94 8.50 7.81 13.24
N ILE A 95 9.14 6.80 13.84
CA ILE A 95 10.46 6.90 14.45
C ILE A 95 11.33 5.73 13.99
N ARG A 96 12.53 6.02 13.50
CA ARG A 96 13.51 5.01 13.07
C ARG A 96 14.93 5.52 13.32
N GLY A 97 15.58 5.00 14.35
CA GLY A 97 16.83 5.59 14.85
C GLY A 97 16.62 7.05 15.24
N ASP A 98 17.42 7.95 14.68
CA ASP A 98 17.29 9.40 14.91
C ASP A 98 16.24 10.09 14.00
N VAL A 99 15.69 9.37 13.02
CA VAL A 99 14.66 9.91 12.13
C VAL A 99 13.33 9.97 12.87
N ARG A 100 12.73 11.17 12.90
CA ARG A 100 11.36 11.41 13.36
C ARG A 100 10.57 12.12 12.27
N ALA A 101 9.46 11.55 11.87
CA ALA A 101 8.56 12.11 10.88
C ALA A 101 7.14 12.20 11.45
N GLY A 102 6.53 13.38 11.36
CA GLY A 102 5.24 13.70 11.98
C GLY A 102 5.32 14.93 12.90
N PRO A 103 4.31 15.15 13.75
CA PRO A 103 3.12 14.31 13.93
C PRO A 103 2.18 14.33 12.72
N PHE A 104 1.58 13.18 12.42
CA PHE A 104 0.58 13.00 11.38
C PHE A 104 -0.81 12.84 12.01
N GLY A 105 -1.76 13.64 11.55
CA GLY A 105 -3.14 13.60 12.01
C GLY A 105 -4.11 12.99 10.98
N MET A 106 -5.39 13.31 11.15
CA MET A 106 -6.45 12.89 10.23
C MET A 106 -6.42 13.71 8.94
N PRO A 107 -6.51 13.08 7.75
CA PRO A 107 -6.62 13.81 6.49
C PRO A 107 -7.80 14.78 6.49
N GLY A 108 -7.60 15.99 5.95
CA GLY A 108 -8.62 17.04 5.89
C GLY A 108 -8.77 17.89 7.15
N HIS A 109 -8.06 17.56 8.24
CA HIS A 109 -8.03 18.35 9.47
C HIS A 109 -6.63 18.95 9.73
N GLY A 110 -5.86 19.13 8.66
CA GLY A 110 -4.49 19.61 8.66
C GLY A 110 -3.70 19.09 7.47
N SER A 111 -2.45 19.50 7.37
CA SER A 111 -1.50 18.93 6.41
C SER A 111 -1.07 17.55 6.92
N VAL A 112 -1.34 16.49 6.14
CA VAL A 112 -0.73 15.18 6.36
C VAL A 112 0.33 15.00 5.29
N PRO A 113 1.59 15.42 5.54
CA PRO A 113 2.63 15.31 4.52
C PRO A 113 2.89 13.84 4.20
N SER A 114 3.22 13.56 2.94
CA SER A 114 3.78 12.26 2.56
C SER A 114 5.11 12.05 3.27
N ILE A 115 5.36 10.81 3.67
CA ILE A 115 6.63 10.36 4.23
C ILE A 115 7.34 9.52 3.15
N ASN A 116 8.67 9.62 3.08
CA ASN A 116 9.49 8.86 2.11
C ASN A 116 10.50 8.01 2.87
N GLU A 117 10.02 7.25 3.84
CA GLU A 117 10.85 6.37 4.67
C GLU A 117 10.75 4.93 4.15
N SER A 118 11.82 4.16 4.33
CA SER A 118 11.86 2.76 3.92
C SER A 118 12.44 1.90 5.03
N LEU A 119 11.95 0.67 5.14
CA LEU A 119 12.49 -0.36 6.02
C LEU A 119 13.16 -1.45 5.18
N ALA A 120 14.45 -1.70 5.42
CA ALA A 120 15.13 -2.87 4.89
C ALA A 120 14.58 -4.17 5.52
N PRO A 121 14.82 -5.35 4.92
CA PRO A 121 14.47 -6.63 5.54
C PRO A 121 15.01 -6.74 6.97
N GLY A 122 14.15 -7.07 7.91
CA GLY A 122 14.47 -7.17 9.34
C GLY A 122 14.54 -5.83 10.10
N GLU A 123 14.52 -4.69 9.41
CA GLU A 123 14.59 -3.37 10.04
C GLU A 123 13.32 -3.06 10.84
N LYS A 124 13.52 -2.39 11.99
CA LYS A 124 12.47 -2.01 12.92
C LYS A 124 12.29 -0.49 12.94
N ALA A 125 11.06 -0.08 13.21
CA ALA A 125 10.69 1.30 13.49
C ALA A 125 9.59 1.31 14.55
N GLU A 126 9.24 2.50 15.00
CA GLU A 126 8.22 2.75 16.00
C GLU A 126 7.18 3.73 15.48
N ILE A 127 5.94 3.55 15.94
CA ILE A 127 4.84 4.49 15.74
C ILE A 127 4.42 4.99 17.11
N GLU A 128 4.87 6.18 17.49
CA GLU A 128 4.40 6.87 18.68
C GLU A 128 3.04 7.48 18.39
N VAL A 129 2.03 7.11 19.18
CA VAL A 129 0.66 7.58 19.09
C VAL A 129 0.37 8.47 20.29
N VAL A 130 -0.16 9.65 20.03
CA VAL A 130 -0.62 10.59 21.05
C VAL A 130 -2.13 10.78 20.87
N PHE A 131 -2.90 10.56 21.94
CA PHE A 131 -4.34 10.76 21.96
C PHE A 131 -4.69 11.90 22.91
N ASP A 132 -5.43 12.88 22.41
CA ASP A 132 -6.06 13.95 23.20
C ASP A 132 -7.52 13.56 23.53
N PRO A 133 -7.79 13.06 24.77
CA PRO A 133 -9.15 12.73 25.19
C PRO A 133 -10.07 13.94 25.35
N ALA A 134 -9.51 15.16 25.45
CA ALA A 134 -10.27 16.39 25.64
C ALA A 134 -10.70 17.07 24.33
N ALA A 135 -10.19 16.63 23.17
CA ALA A 135 -10.42 17.25 21.86
C ALA A 135 -11.90 17.47 21.50
N HIS A 136 -12.82 16.66 22.03
CA HIS A 136 -14.26 16.75 21.75
C HIS A 136 -15.10 17.20 22.96
N GLY A 137 -14.47 17.63 24.06
CA GLY A 137 -15.18 17.99 25.29
C GLY A 137 -16.04 16.82 25.80
N PRO A 138 -17.21 17.11 26.42
CA PRO A 138 -18.10 16.08 26.95
C PRO A 138 -18.64 15.08 25.90
N SER A 139 -18.60 15.44 24.61
CA SER A 139 -18.99 14.52 23.53
C SER A 139 -17.95 13.42 23.27
N GLY A 140 -16.74 13.54 23.83
CA GLY A 140 -15.68 12.54 23.76
C GLY A 140 -15.73 11.47 24.85
N LEU A 141 -16.71 11.50 25.76
CA LEU A 141 -16.82 10.56 26.87
C LEU A 141 -17.28 9.17 26.42
N GLY A 142 -16.89 8.14 27.18
CA GLY A 142 -17.24 6.75 26.93
C GLY A 142 -16.17 6.00 26.12
N ARG A 143 -16.56 4.84 25.57
CA ARG A 143 -15.63 3.98 24.85
C ARG A 143 -15.31 4.57 23.47
N VAL A 144 -14.03 4.73 23.18
CA VAL A 144 -13.50 5.17 21.89
C VAL A 144 -12.57 4.11 21.32
N GLU A 145 -12.52 4.06 19.99
CA GLU A 145 -11.55 3.28 19.24
C GLU A 145 -10.94 4.18 18.16
N ARG A 146 -9.62 4.09 17.98
CA ARG A 146 -8.88 4.84 16.98
C ARG A 146 -7.97 3.92 16.20
N VAL A 147 -7.75 4.29 14.94
CA VAL A 147 -6.91 3.54 14.01
C VAL A 147 -5.83 4.46 13.48
N ILE A 148 -4.62 3.92 13.41
CA ILE A 148 -3.47 4.51 12.75
C ILE A 148 -3.23 3.69 11.50
N PHE A 149 -3.21 4.35 10.35
CA PHE A 149 -3.03 3.76 9.04
C PHE A 149 -1.63 4.06 8.53
N ILE A 150 -0.99 3.03 7.98
CA ILE A 150 0.33 3.11 7.38
C ILE A 150 0.21 2.60 5.93
N GLU A 151 0.32 3.51 4.96
CA GLU A 151 0.28 3.17 3.53
C GLU A 151 1.68 2.80 3.05
N LYS A 152 1.79 1.65 2.38
CA LYS A 152 3.02 1.18 1.76
C LYS A 152 2.95 1.39 0.25
N ALA A 153 4.03 1.87 -0.35
CA ALA A 153 4.05 2.12 -1.79
C ALA A 153 3.78 0.82 -2.56
N GLY A 154 2.86 0.87 -3.53
CA GLY A 154 2.47 -0.31 -4.31
C GLY A 154 1.40 -1.21 -3.66
N GLU A 155 1.03 -0.96 -2.39
CA GLU A 155 -0.02 -1.71 -1.71
C GLU A 155 -1.30 -0.89 -1.55
N ARG A 156 -2.45 -1.51 -1.88
CA ARG A 156 -3.77 -0.84 -1.76
C ARG A 156 -4.32 -0.81 -0.35
N LYS A 157 -3.98 -1.80 0.48
CA LYS A 157 -4.51 -1.93 1.84
C LYS A 157 -3.49 -1.37 2.82
N PRO A 158 -3.86 -0.39 3.67
CA PRO A 158 -2.96 0.09 4.70
C PRO A 158 -2.71 -0.99 5.76
N PHE A 159 -1.54 -0.92 6.37
CA PHE A 159 -1.29 -1.60 7.64
C PHE A 159 -1.93 -0.78 8.76
N GLU A 160 -2.55 -1.46 9.73
CA GLU A 160 -3.36 -0.81 10.75
C GLU A 160 -2.86 -1.16 12.15
N LEU A 161 -2.75 -0.13 12.98
CA LEU A 161 -2.56 -0.22 14.42
C LEU A 161 -3.78 0.41 15.09
N ARG A 162 -4.22 -0.16 16.20
CA ARG A 162 -5.46 0.25 16.86
C ARG A 162 -5.23 0.53 18.33
N PHE A 163 -5.99 1.46 18.87
CA PHE A 163 -6.16 1.50 20.32
C PHE A 163 -7.61 1.73 20.71
N VAL A 164 -7.92 1.33 21.93
CA VAL A 164 -9.19 1.61 22.60
C VAL A 164 -8.94 2.32 23.91
N ALA A 165 -9.93 3.09 24.35
CA ALA A 165 -9.92 3.72 25.67
C ALA A 165 -11.37 3.93 26.14
N THR A 166 -11.57 4.00 27.45
CA THR A 166 -12.81 4.51 28.05
C THR A 166 -12.51 5.88 28.66
N VAL A 167 -13.05 6.93 28.05
CA VAL A 167 -12.81 8.31 28.50
C VAL A 167 -13.85 8.69 29.56
N THR A 168 -13.37 9.16 30.71
CA THR A 168 -14.16 9.75 31.78
C THR A 168 -13.91 11.25 31.85
N PRO A 169 -14.76 12.00 32.56
CA PRO A 169 -14.47 13.39 32.91
C PRO A 169 -13.07 13.57 33.53
#